data_AF-A0A0D2AFC0-F1
#
_entry.id   AF-A0A0D2AFC0-F1
#
_cell.length_a   1.000
_cell.length_b   1.000
_cell.length_c   1.000
_cell.angle_alpha   90.00
_cell.angle_beta   90.00
_cell.angle_gamma   90.00
#
_symmetry.space_group_name_H-M   'P 1'
#
loop_
_entity.id
_entity.type
_entity.pdbx_description
1 polymer ?
#
loop_
_entity_poly.entity_id
_entity_poly.type
_entity_poly.pdbx_seq_one_letter_code
_entity_poly.pdbx_strand_id
1 'polypeptide(L)'
;MFRAERQRALASADCRDTQLWLLECCDAAQSAGTPTVRCEAWSSERLRAWPITLRSTGPDQPKVKIRLAACNAMLFGELRLHLSRGEYEVLEKELDLHPCTLPSIEVRYGALEQHVEYKDPTQPSRGLRKLYFVLKPTGKYEIFSHGLSCTYDFETGTTTGMLFGDGVTSTARCVEEPSLAFGILQDLQSHLEQCPDLWSDPLLVPTVFLGFHLRRVNAYVSRSLTEQIMRLEDELGVTRVGRRDSEQNVQAHKTFNRHRHEEDPEGPKGLLGKEKAMRLTIRVNTHLTRLLVAKQLPIWNCEASKAILHFVQEHGVYPRPTSPKVVAERLKANLHVATGLDRSLDSLQARLNLQLNVLYSFIAQTDNHHAAQLARLSVQLADMTSRDGASMKILALITTIFLPGTYVATLFSTSMFNWAAKDGEGLLSGHFWIYWAVAVPLTFVTISGWALWWRIETQRSRRARDDASHGASMIGR
;
A
#
# COMPACT_ATOMS: atom_id res chain seq x y z
N MET A 1 17.39 33.50 -7.39
CA MET A 1 16.93 32.10 -7.30
C MET A 1 15.40 32.02 -7.33
N PHE A 2 14.70 32.53 -6.30
CA PHE A 2 13.22 32.49 -6.20
C PHE A 2 12.46 33.00 -7.43
N ARG A 3 12.89 34.12 -8.05
CA ARG A 3 12.25 34.64 -9.27
C ARG A 3 12.36 33.68 -10.46
N ALA A 4 13.48 32.97 -10.60
CA ALA A 4 13.69 32.03 -11.69
C ALA A 4 12.88 30.73 -11.48
N GLU A 5 12.78 30.26 -10.23
CA GLU A 5 11.94 29.12 -9.87
C GLU A 5 10.46 29.42 -10.04
N ARG A 6 10.02 30.61 -9.61
CA ARG A 6 8.67 31.12 -9.85
C ARG A 6 8.36 31.19 -11.35
N GLN A 7 9.27 31.73 -12.16
CA GLN A 7 9.07 31.81 -13.62
C GLN A 7 8.98 30.43 -14.27
N ARG A 8 9.74 29.45 -13.78
CA ARG A 8 9.66 28.06 -14.24
C ARG A 8 8.31 27.44 -13.91
N ALA A 9 7.84 27.59 -12.66
CA ALA A 9 6.56 27.06 -12.20
C ALA A 9 5.35 27.68 -12.94
N LEU A 10 5.46 28.97 -13.31
CA LEU A 10 4.45 29.62 -14.15
C LEU A 10 4.46 29.11 -15.60
N ALA A 11 5.61 28.68 -16.11
CA ALA A 11 5.73 28.17 -17.47
C ALA A 11 5.27 26.71 -17.60
N SER A 12 5.33 25.92 -16.52
CA SER A 12 4.90 24.52 -16.45
C SER A 12 3.42 24.34 -16.14
N ALA A 13 2.71 25.39 -15.72
CA ALA A 13 1.31 25.28 -15.31
C ALA A 13 0.33 25.20 -16.51
N ASP A 14 -0.45 24.12 -16.61
CA ASP A 14 -1.60 24.03 -17.55
C ASP A 14 -2.85 24.66 -16.90
N CYS A 15 -3.38 25.70 -17.54
CA CYS A 15 -4.43 26.56 -17.02
C CYS A 15 -5.78 26.25 -17.70
N ARG A 16 -6.82 25.87 -16.93
CA ARG A 16 -8.16 25.56 -17.46
C ARG A 16 -9.26 26.31 -16.70
N ASP A 17 -10.43 26.44 -17.33
CA ASP A 17 -11.66 27.12 -16.86
C ASP A 17 -11.64 27.57 -15.40
N THR A 18 -11.68 28.88 -15.18
CA THR A 18 -11.56 29.47 -13.84
C THR A 18 -12.66 28.98 -12.90
N GLN A 19 -12.24 28.28 -11.86
CA GLN A 19 -13.05 27.97 -10.69
C GLN A 19 -12.36 28.59 -9.47
N LEU A 20 -12.46 29.91 -9.38
CA LEU A 20 -11.95 30.68 -8.24
C LEU A 20 -13.11 30.96 -7.29
N TRP A 21 -12.85 30.80 -6.00
CA TRP A 21 -13.75 31.26 -4.94
C TRP A 21 -13.04 32.30 -4.09
N LEU A 22 -13.79 33.28 -3.62
CA LEU A 22 -13.30 34.28 -2.67
C LEU A 22 -14.07 34.15 -1.37
N LEU A 23 -13.32 34.03 -0.27
CA LEU A 23 -13.83 34.08 1.08
C LEU A 23 -13.38 35.39 1.75
N GLU A 24 -14.33 36.19 2.22
CA GLU A 24 -14.07 37.43 2.93
C GLU A 24 -14.78 37.44 4.29
N CYS A 25 -14.04 37.80 5.34
CA CYS A 25 -14.60 38.09 6.66
C CYS A 25 -14.54 39.59 6.90
N CYS A 26 -15.69 40.20 7.16
CA CYS A 26 -15.85 41.64 7.33
C CYS A 26 -16.43 41.94 8.72
N ASP A 27 -15.76 42.82 9.46
CA ASP A 27 -16.24 43.31 10.75
C ASP A 27 -17.63 43.98 10.62
N ALA A 28 -18.35 44.02 11.72
CA ALA A 28 -19.56 44.82 11.86
C ALA A 28 -19.30 46.28 11.45
N ALA A 29 -20.17 46.84 10.58
CA ALA A 29 -20.19 48.28 10.36
C ALA A 29 -20.55 49.00 11.67
N GLN A 30 -20.00 50.20 11.89
CA GLN A 30 -20.14 50.96 13.14
C GLN A 30 -21.61 51.24 13.54
N SER A 31 -22.55 51.17 12.59
CA SER A 31 -24.00 51.24 12.83
C SER A 31 -24.64 49.85 12.79
N ALA A 32 -24.64 49.14 13.93
CA ALA A 32 -25.49 47.96 14.20
C ALA A 32 -25.38 46.74 13.24
N GLY A 33 -24.27 46.57 12.52
CA GLY A 33 -24.05 45.38 11.70
C GLY A 33 -23.63 44.16 12.53
N THR A 34 -23.99 42.95 12.10
CA THR A 34 -23.32 41.72 12.55
C THR A 34 -22.05 41.48 11.74
N PRO A 35 -20.99 40.87 12.30
CA PRO A 35 -19.86 40.42 11.50
C PRO A 35 -20.34 39.44 10.42
N THR A 36 -19.83 39.56 9.21
CA THR A 36 -20.28 38.75 8.06
C THR A 36 -19.14 37.98 7.44
N VAL A 37 -19.41 36.71 7.10
CA VAL A 37 -18.52 35.89 6.27
C VAL A 37 -19.21 35.71 4.92
N ARG A 38 -18.52 36.08 3.85
CA ARG A 38 -18.99 35.96 2.47
C ARG A 38 -18.10 34.96 1.74
N CYS A 39 -18.71 34.03 1.02
CA CYS A 39 -18.01 33.06 0.19
C CYS A 39 -18.71 33.01 -1.17
N GLU A 40 -18.03 33.40 -2.23
CA GLU A 40 -18.62 33.50 -3.56
C GLU A 40 -17.68 33.01 -4.66
N ALA A 41 -18.26 32.43 -5.72
CA ALA A 41 -17.54 32.04 -6.91
C ALA A 41 -17.25 33.27 -7.79
N TRP A 42 -16.03 33.36 -8.32
CA TRP A 42 -15.55 34.45 -9.14
C TRP A 42 -15.29 33.99 -10.57
N SER A 43 -15.77 34.77 -11.54
CA SER A 43 -15.44 34.59 -12.96
C SER A 43 -14.09 35.20 -13.31
N SER A 44 -13.47 34.74 -14.40
CA SER A 44 -12.28 35.38 -15.00
C SER A 44 -12.44 36.89 -15.18
N GLU A 45 -13.59 37.34 -15.69
CA GLU A 45 -13.86 38.76 -15.94
C GLU A 45 -13.84 39.56 -14.65
N ARG A 46 -14.48 39.04 -13.59
CA ARG A 46 -14.53 39.68 -12.27
C ARG A 46 -13.15 39.74 -11.62
N LEU A 47 -12.35 38.68 -11.77
CA LEU A 47 -10.97 38.63 -11.29
C LEU A 47 -10.06 39.63 -12.01
N ARG A 48 -10.22 39.80 -13.34
CA ARG A 48 -9.45 40.79 -14.10
C ARG A 48 -9.90 42.22 -13.83
N ALA A 49 -11.17 42.40 -13.51
CA ALA A 49 -11.75 43.67 -13.07
C ALA A 49 -11.55 43.92 -11.57
N TRP A 50 -10.77 43.09 -10.87
CA TRP A 50 -10.55 43.23 -9.43
C TRP A 50 -10.03 44.64 -9.12
N PRO A 51 -10.76 45.45 -8.33
CA PRO A 51 -10.34 46.80 -8.03
C PRO A 51 -9.07 46.78 -7.18
N ILE A 52 -7.99 47.37 -7.70
CA ILE A 52 -6.61 47.40 -7.17
C ILE A 52 -6.49 48.05 -5.78
N THR A 53 -7.61 48.44 -5.16
CA THR A 53 -7.65 49.13 -3.86
C THR A 53 -8.94 48.80 -3.13
N LEU A 54 -8.92 47.75 -2.31
CA LEU A 54 -9.81 47.62 -1.16
C LEU A 54 -8.97 47.59 0.13
N ARG A 55 -8.15 48.64 0.30
CA ARG A 55 -7.89 49.18 1.65
C ARG A 55 -9.14 49.99 1.97
N SER A 56 -9.87 49.70 3.05
CA SER A 56 -11.09 50.45 3.37
C SER A 56 -10.74 51.94 3.50
N THR A 57 -11.18 52.79 2.56
CA THR A 57 -10.83 54.21 2.55
C THR A 57 -11.87 55.10 3.24
N GLY A 58 -12.96 54.53 3.78
CA GLY A 58 -14.01 55.28 4.48
C GLY A 58 -14.22 54.82 5.92
N PRO A 59 -14.50 55.73 6.87
CA PRO A 59 -14.81 55.39 8.27
C PRO A 59 -16.09 54.55 8.44
N ASP A 60 -17.02 54.61 7.48
CA ASP A 60 -18.33 53.91 7.51
C ASP A 60 -18.34 52.53 6.80
N GLN A 61 -17.26 52.11 6.14
CA GLN A 61 -17.23 50.80 5.49
C GLN A 61 -16.76 49.69 6.44
N PRO A 62 -17.36 48.49 6.38
CA PRO A 62 -16.93 47.35 7.18
C PRO A 62 -15.47 46.99 6.82
N LYS A 63 -14.62 46.85 7.84
CA LYS A 63 -13.21 46.51 7.65
C LYS A 63 -13.09 45.03 7.32
N VAL A 64 -12.43 44.71 6.21
CA VAL A 64 -12.08 43.34 5.84
C VAL A 64 -10.96 42.87 6.76
N LYS A 65 -11.15 41.73 7.42
CA LYS A 65 -10.18 41.11 8.33
C LYS A 65 -9.52 39.88 7.76
N ILE A 66 -10.25 39.10 6.97
CA ILE A 66 -9.71 37.92 6.29
C ILE A 66 -10.15 37.97 4.84
N ARG A 67 -9.23 37.69 3.92
CA ARG A 67 -9.50 37.57 2.49
C ARG A 67 -8.70 36.40 1.92
N LEU A 68 -9.39 35.35 1.53
CA LEU A 68 -8.77 34.14 1.01
C LEU A 68 -9.34 33.78 -0.35
N ALA A 69 -8.49 33.73 -1.36
CA ALA A 69 -8.80 33.08 -2.62
C ALA A 69 -8.70 31.57 -2.47
N ALA A 70 -9.54 30.82 -3.17
CA ALA A 70 -9.55 29.37 -3.15
C ALA A 70 -9.67 28.85 -4.59
N CYS A 71 -8.70 28.04 -5.02
CA CYS A 71 -8.67 27.45 -6.35
C CYS A 71 -8.29 25.97 -6.28
N ASN A 72 -8.78 25.19 -7.24
CA ASN A 72 -8.34 23.80 -7.36
C ASN A 72 -6.96 23.74 -8.05
N ALA A 73 -6.10 22.87 -7.53
CA ALA A 73 -4.79 22.58 -8.10
C ALA A 73 -4.54 21.06 -8.10
N MET A 74 -4.11 20.52 -9.22
CA MET A 74 -3.75 19.10 -9.35
C MET A 74 -2.28 18.94 -9.70
N LEU A 75 -1.64 17.90 -9.14
CA LEU A 75 -0.30 17.46 -9.52
C LEU A 75 -0.31 16.00 -9.99
N PHE A 76 -0.57 15.81 -11.28
CA PHE A 76 -0.40 14.53 -11.97
C PHE A 76 0.58 14.72 -13.12
N GLY A 77 1.86 14.47 -12.86
CA GLY A 77 2.94 14.70 -13.83
C GLY A 77 3.37 16.17 -13.89
N GLU A 78 2.43 17.07 -14.19
CA GLU A 78 2.62 18.52 -14.28
C GLU A 78 1.67 19.28 -13.33
N LEU A 79 2.02 20.52 -13.00
CA LEU A 79 1.18 21.42 -12.20
C LEU A 79 0.00 21.87 -13.05
N ARG A 80 -1.23 21.63 -12.58
CA ARG A 80 -2.44 22.17 -13.21
C ARG A 80 -3.16 23.06 -12.23
N LEU A 81 -3.27 24.34 -12.58
CA LEU A 81 -4.01 25.33 -11.80
C LEU A 81 -5.28 25.70 -12.58
N HIS A 82 -6.42 25.77 -11.89
CA HIS A 82 -7.66 26.27 -12.48
C HIS A 82 -7.67 27.82 -12.55
N LEU A 83 -6.54 28.39 -13.00
CA LEU A 83 -6.24 29.81 -13.12
C LEU A 83 -5.26 29.99 -14.27
N SER A 84 -5.49 30.97 -15.14
CA SER A 84 -4.50 31.40 -16.13
C SER A 84 -3.31 32.13 -15.49
N ARG A 85 -2.18 32.20 -16.21
CA ARG A 85 -1.00 32.93 -15.75
C ARG A 85 -1.29 34.39 -15.37
N GLY A 86 -2.02 35.12 -16.21
CA GLY A 86 -2.37 36.51 -15.94
C GLY A 86 -3.27 36.66 -14.71
N GLU A 87 -4.16 35.70 -14.48
CA GLU A 87 -5.05 35.68 -13.31
C GLU A 87 -4.30 35.38 -12.02
N TYR A 88 -3.33 34.44 -12.05
CA TYR A 88 -2.45 34.21 -10.92
C TYR A 88 -1.58 35.43 -10.61
N GLU A 89 -1.02 36.10 -11.62
CA GLU A 89 -0.22 37.32 -11.42
C GLU A 89 -1.03 38.45 -10.77
N VAL A 90 -2.32 38.58 -11.11
CA VAL A 90 -3.24 39.49 -10.41
C VAL A 90 -3.45 39.06 -8.95
N LEU A 91 -3.77 37.78 -8.71
CA LEU A 91 -3.98 37.26 -7.36
C LEU A 91 -2.74 37.41 -6.46
N GLU A 92 -1.56 37.06 -6.96
CA GLU A 92 -0.30 37.17 -6.24
C GLU A 92 -0.03 38.61 -5.80
N LYS A 93 -0.32 39.57 -6.67
CA LYS A 93 -0.16 40.99 -6.37
C LYS A 93 -1.21 41.50 -5.37
N GLU A 94 -2.49 41.19 -5.59
CA GLU A 94 -3.60 41.73 -4.79
C GLU A 94 -3.71 41.09 -3.40
N LEU A 95 -3.31 39.82 -3.26
CA LEU A 95 -3.26 39.10 -1.98
C LEU A 95 -1.88 39.12 -1.35
N ASP A 96 -0.91 39.81 -1.97
CA ASP A 96 0.45 39.93 -1.48
C ASP A 96 1.08 38.57 -1.13
N LEU A 97 0.92 37.60 -2.05
CA LEU A 97 1.42 36.23 -1.83
C LEU A 97 2.94 36.21 -1.93
N HIS A 98 3.56 35.35 -1.12
CA HIS A 98 5.01 35.20 -1.16
C HIS A 98 5.48 34.58 -2.49
N PRO A 99 6.63 34.98 -3.07
CA PRO A 99 7.12 34.41 -4.33
C PRO A 99 7.37 32.88 -4.30
N CYS A 100 7.51 32.29 -3.10
CA CYS A 100 7.66 30.84 -2.91
C CYS A 100 6.34 30.08 -3.02
N THR A 101 5.19 30.75 -3.11
CA THR A 101 3.88 30.09 -3.15
C THR A 101 3.80 29.10 -4.30
N LEU A 102 4.07 29.52 -5.54
CA LEU A 102 4.05 28.63 -6.72
C LEU A 102 5.06 27.48 -6.65
N PRO A 103 6.36 27.74 -6.39
CA PRO A 103 7.33 26.66 -6.21
C PRO A 103 6.90 25.62 -5.16
N SER A 104 6.28 26.08 -4.06
CA SER A 104 5.78 25.17 -3.02
C SER A 104 4.67 24.25 -3.56
N ILE A 105 3.80 24.73 -4.46
CA ILE A 105 2.75 23.91 -5.10
C ILE A 105 3.37 22.79 -5.93
N GLU A 106 4.61 22.91 -6.41
CA GLU A 106 5.27 21.81 -7.13
C GLU A 106 5.86 20.72 -6.21
N VAL A 107 6.14 21.02 -4.94
CA VAL A 107 6.83 20.10 -4.02
C VAL A 107 5.96 18.92 -3.58
N ARG A 108 6.32 17.68 -3.93
CA ARG A 108 5.50 16.48 -3.60
C ARG A 108 5.55 16.09 -2.12
N TYR A 109 6.65 16.36 -1.44
CA TYR A 109 6.92 15.91 -0.07
C TYR A 109 6.50 16.93 1.00
N GLY A 110 5.67 17.90 0.63
CA GLY A 110 5.28 19.01 1.50
C GLY A 110 6.32 20.12 1.56
N ALA A 111 5.87 21.31 1.96
CA ALA A 111 6.68 22.51 2.09
C ALA A 111 6.17 23.34 3.27
N LEU A 112 7.10 23.96 3.99
CA LEU A 112 6.82 24.86 5.10
C LEU A 112 7.77 26.04 4.98
N GLU A 113 7.24 27.19 4.57
CA GLU A 113 8.00 28.43 4.47
C GLU A 113 7.41 29.48 5.41
N GLN A 114 8.28 30.22 6.08
CA GLN A 114 7.93 31.23 7.07
C GLN A 114 8.81 32.45 6.85
N HIS A 115 8.21 33.61 6.61
CA HIS A 115 8.96 34.84 6.37
C HIS A 115 8.36 36.01 7.16
N VAL A 116 9.21 36.98 7.47
CA VAL A 116 8.84 38.24 8.11
C VAL A 116 9.26 39.40 7.24
N GLU A 117 8.49 40.48 7.30
CA GLU A 117 8.90 41.79 6.81
C GLU A 117 8.85 42.77 7.98
N TYR A 118 9.97 43.43 8.25
CA TYR A 118 10.07 44.46 9.28
C TYR A 118 9.67 45.83 8.72
N LYS A 119 9.15 46.72 9.58
CA LYS A 119 8.82 48.10 9.19
C LYS A 119 10.05 48.87 8.70
N ASP A 120 11.20 48.56 9.27
CA ASP A 120 12.49 49.09 8.87
C ASP A 120 13.46 47.92 8.66
N PRO A 121 13.91 47.66 7.42
CA PRO A 121 14.83 46.56 7.12
C PRO A 121 16.16 46.65 7.88
N THR A 122 16.56 47.86 8.28
CA THR A 122 17.83 48.11 8.97
C THR A 122 17.72 48.02 10.49
N GLN A 123 16.49 48.09 11.03
CA GLN A 123 16.21 48.09 12.47
C GLN A 123 15.04 47.15 12.81
N PRO A 124 15.31 45.85 13.03
CA PRO A 124 14.28 44.84 13.36
C PRO A 124 13.50 45.17 14.64
N SER A 125 14.07 45.97 15.54
CA SER A 125 13.46 46.43 16.78
C SER A 125 12.27 47.38 16.59
N ARG A 126 12.09 47.98 15.39
CA ARG A 126 10.94 48.84 15.07
C ARG A 126 9.62 48.07 14.87
N GLY A 127 9.67 46.75 14.96
CA GLY A 127 8.52 45.88 14.92
C GLY A 127 8.21 45.33 13.52
N LEU A 128 7.36 44.31 13.49
CA LEU A 128 6.97 43.61 12.28
C LEU A 128 5.95 44.44 11.49
N ARG A 129 6.08 44.40 10.17
CA ARG A 129 5.12 44.93 9.20
C ARG A 129 4.22 43.82 8.68
N LYS A 130 4.80 42.70 8.24
CA LYS A 130 4.06 41.56 7.71
C LYS A 130 4.64 40.21 8.12
N LEU A 131 3.78 39.19 8.14
CA LEU A 131 4.12 37.77 8.28
C LEU A 131 3.66 37.01 7.04
N TYR A 132 4.45 36.04 6.60
CA TYR A 132 4.10 35.16 5.49
C TYR A 132 4.22 33.71 5.94
N PHE A 133 3.21 32.90 5.60
CA PHE A 133 3.21 31.46 5.77
C PHE A 133 2.87 30.77 4.46
N VAL A 134 3.67 29.79 4.07
CA VAL A 134 3.34 28.86 2.98
C VAL A 134 3.34 27.45 3.56
N LEU A 135 2.16 26.88 3.73
CA LEU A 135 1.91 25.59 4.33
C LEU A 135 1.39 24.62 3.28
N LYS A 136 2.19 23.63 2.93
CA LYS A 136 1.78 22.55 2.06
C LYS A 136 2.10 21.20 2.71
N PRO A 137 1.10 20.44 3.16
CA PRO A 137 1.27 19.08 3.64
C PRO A 137 1.78 18.12 2.56
N THR A 138 2.37 17.02 3.01
CA THR A 138 2.73 15.88 2.16
C THR A 138 1.50 15.40 1.38
N GLY A 139 1.64 15.28 0.06
CA GLY A 139 0.52 14.87 -0.79
C GLY A 139 0.28 13.37 -0.69
N LYS A 140 -0.96 12.99 -0.33
CA LYS A 140 -1.44 11.60 -0.41
C LYS A 140 -2.75 11.57 -1.21
N TYR A 141 -2.83 10.66 -2.17
CA TYR A 141 -3.96 10.53 -3.09
C TYR A 141 -5.30 10.38 -2.35
N GLU A 142 -5.36 9.48 -1.37
CA GLU A 142 -6.60 9.14 -0.67
C GLU A 142 -7.12 10.24 0.28
N ILE A 143 -6.27 11.20 0.66
CA ILE A 143 -6.61 12.27 1.64
C ILE A 143 -6.73 13.64 0.96
N PHE A 144 -6.30 13.72 -0.31
CA PHE A 144 -6.15 14.94 -1.12
C PHE A 144 -5.14 15.95 -0.53
N SER A 145 -4.33 16.56 -1.38
CA SER A 145 -3.32 17.56 -0.98
C SER A 145 -3.91 18.96 -1.11
N HIS A 146 -4.01 19.68 0.00
CA HIS A 146 -4.41 21.09 0.06
C HIS A 146 -3.27 21.88 0.68
N GLY A 147 -3.00 23.08 0.19
CA GLY A 147 -2.04 24.02 0.74
C GLY A 147 -2.67 25.37 1.02
N LEU A 148 -1.99 26.14 1.87
CA LEU A 148 -2.34 27.50 2.25
C LEU A 148 -1.09 28.37 2.05
N SER A 149 -1.26 29.49 1.36
CA SER A 149 -0.32 30.60 1.37
C SER A 149 -1.03 31.81 1.95
N CYS A 150 -0.57 32.36 3.07
CA CYS A 150 -1.17 33.55 3.63
C CYS A 150 -0.15 34.59 4.11
N THR A 151 -0.61 35.83 4.11
CA THR A 151 0.12 37.00 4.51
C THR A 151 -0.72 37.76 5.53
N TYR A 152 -0.13 38.11 6.67
CA TYR A 152 -0.76 38.93 7.70
C TYR A 152 -0.09 40.31 7.76
N ASP A 153 -0.89 41.36 7.72
CA ASP A 153 -0.44 42.75 7.82
C ASP A 153 -0.77 43.31 9.22
N PHE A 154 0.26 43.69 9.98
CA PHE A 154 0.11 44.20 11.34
C PHE A 154 -0.45 45.64 11.42
N GLU A 155 -0.35 46.42 10.34
CA GLU A 155 -0.88 47.79 10.30
C GLU A 155 -2.40 47.77 10.13
N THR A 156 -2.89 46.86 9.29
CA THR A 156 -4.33 46.73 9.01
C THR A 156 -5.04 45.70 9.90
N GLY A 157 -4.28 44.75 10.45
CA GLY A 157 -4.83 43.58 11.15
C GLY A 157 -5.61 42.65 10.22
N THR A 158 -5.13 42.50 8.98
CA THR A 158 -5.81 41.75 7.92
C THR A 158 -4.96 40.54 7.50
N THR A 159 -5.61 39.38 7.37
CA THR A 159 -5.03 38.19 6.75
C THR A 159 -5.48 38.09 5.29
N THR A 160 -4.53 38.06 4.36
CA THR A 160 -4.77 37.80 2.93
C THR A 160 -4.13 36.47 2.55
N GLY A 161 -4.60 35.79 1.51
CA GLY A 161 -3.99 34.52 1.11
C GLY A 161 -4.73 33.73 0.07
N MET A 162 -4.17 32.57 -0.27
CA MET A 162 -4.70 31.61 -1.24
C MET A 162 -4.68 30.19 -0.66
N LEU A 163 -5.82 29.51 -0.76
CA LEU A 163 -5.97 28.08 -0.61
C LEU A 163 -5.89 27.43 -1.99
N PHE A 164 -5.11 26.36 -2.09
CA PHE A 164 -4.88 25.65 -3.35
C PHE A 164 -4.82 24.15 -3.11
N GLY A 165 -5.14 23.33 -4.11
CA GLY A 165 -5.08 21.87 -4.01
C GLY A 165 -6.32 21.17 -4.52
N ASP A 166 -6.37 19.86 -4.33
CA ASP A 166 -7.47 19.04 -4.86
C ASP A 166 -8.67 19.04 -3.90
N GLY A 167 -9.88 19.27 -4.42
CA GLY A 167 -11.09 19.33 -3.60
C GLY A 167 -11.22 20.56 -2.70
N VAL A 168 -10.51 21.65 -3.01
CA VAL A 168 -10.60 22.91 -2.25
C VAL A 168 -11.97 23.57 -2.43
N THR A 169 -12.41 23.70 -3.69
CA THR A 169 -13.61 24.48 -4.08
C THR A 169 -14.85 23.63 -4.33
N SER A 170 -14.65 22.34 -4.62
CA SER A 170 -15.71 21.36 -4.81
C SER A 170 -15.55 20.26 -3.77
N THR A 171 -16.65 19.68 -3.28
CA THR A 171 -16.61 18.41 -2.55
C THR A 171 -16.11 17.31 -3.50
N ALA A 172 -14.79 17.20 -3.63
CA ALA A 172 -14.17 16.10 -4.35
C ALA A 172 -14.56 14.81 -3.64
N ARG A 173 -15.42 14.02 -4.28
CA ARG A 173 -15.66 12.65 -3.83
C ARG A 173 -14.41 11.87 -4.16
N CYS A 174 -13.60 11.53 -3.15
CA CYS A 174 -12.63 10.46 -3.34
C CYS A 174 -13.43 9.21 -3.69
N VAL A 175 -13.27 8.68 -4.91
CA VAL A 175 -13.97 7.46 -5.34
C VAL A 175 -13.65 6.29 -4.40
N GLU A 176 -12.43 6.29 -3.83
CA GLU A 176 -11.98 5.27 -2.89
C GLU A 176 -12.46 5.52 -1.44
N GLU A 177 -12.77 6.77 -1.06
CA GLU A 177 -13.15 7.11 0.32
C GLU A 177 -14.32 8.13 0.38
N PRO A 178 -15.56 7.66 0.22
CA PRO A 178 -16.76 8.50 0.31
C PRO A 178 -16.91 9.18 1.68
N SER A 179 -16.30 8.59 2.72
CA SER A 179 -16.33 9.07 4.09
C SER A 179 -15.55 10.39 4.32
N LEU A 180 -14.73 10.81 3.34
CA LEU A 180 -13.87 11.99 3.37
C LEU A 180 -14.37 13.15 2.49
N ALA A 181 -15.64 13.14 2.07
CA ALA A 181 -16.25 14.19 1.25
C ALA A 181 -16.48 15.50 2.04
N PHE A 182 -15.41 16.21 2.38
CA PHE A 182 -15.43 17.53 3.01
C PHE A 182 -14.66 18.52 2.14
N GLY A 183 -15.29 19.65 1.79
CA GLY A 183 -14.64 20.77 1.12
C GLY A 183 -14.01 21.70 2.15
N ILE A 184 -12.70 21.96 2.01
CA ILE A 184 -11.95 22.76 2.99
C ILE A 184 -12.50 24.18 3.10
N LEU A 185 -13.02 24.73 1.99
CA LEU A 185 -13.54 26.08 1.92
C LEU A 185 -14.82 26.24 2.75
N GLN A 186 -15.76 25.31 2.62
CA GLN A 186 -17.01 25.33 3.39
C GLN A 186 -16.74 25.14 4.89
N ASP A 187 -15.87 24.19 5.23
CA ASP A 187 -15.52 23.94 6.63
C ASP A 187 -14.82 25.16 7.26
N LEU A 188 -13.91 25.82 6.50
CA LEU A 188 -13.24 27.04 6.93
C LEU A 188 -14.23 28.18 7.13
N GLN A 189 -15.16 28.38 6.18
CA GLN A 189 -16.23 29.35 6.31
C GLN A 189 -17.00 29.15 7.63
N SER A 190 -17.48 27.93 7.88
CA SER A 190 -18.23 27.63 9.10
C SER A 190 -17.42 27.81 10.39
N HIS A 191 -16.09 27.60 10.36
CA HIS A 191 -15.25 27.90 11.52
C HIS A 191 -15.08 29.39 11.75
N LEU A 192 -14.86 30.16 10.68
CA LEU A 192 -14.66 31.61 10.78
C LEU A 192 -15.94 32.33 11.23
N GLU A 193 -17.12 31.84 10.82
CA GLU A 193 -18.42 32.32 11.30
C GLU A 193 -18.60 32.18 12.81
N GLN A 194 -17.94 31.21 13.45
CA GLN A 194 -18.04 30.94 14.89
C GLN A 194 -17.06 31.77 15.73
N CYS A 195 -16.07 32.44 15.13
CA CYS A 195 -15.01 33.14 15.88
C CYS A 195 -14.64 34.53 15.32
N PRO A 196 -15.61 35.45 15.19
CA PRO A 196 -15.35 36.81 14.70
C PRO A 196 -14.30 37.57 15.53
N ASP A 197 -14.30 37.37 16.85
CA ASP A 197 -13.37 38.04 17.78
C ASP A 197 -11.90 37.72 17.51
N LEU A 198 -11.62 36.61 16.80
CA LEU A 198 -10.27 36.13 16.53
C LEU A 198 -9.79 36.47 15.12
N TRP A 199 -10.58 37.12 14.26
CA TRP A 199 -10.21 37.38 12.86
C TRP A 199 -8.97 38.25 12.68
N SER A 200 -8.65 39.07 13.69
CA SER A 200 -7.44 39.90 13.70
C SER A 200 -6.22 39.15 14.26
N ASP A 201 -6.33 37.86 14.59
CA ASP A 201 -5.20 37.08 15.09
C ASP A 201 -4.35 36.52 13.91
N PRO A 202 -3.03 36.76 13.90
CA PRO A 202 -2.15 36.35 12.81
C PRO A 202 -2.05 34.84 12.59
N LEU A 203 -2.36 34.03 13.62
CA LEU A 203 -2.27 32.58 13.56
C LEU A 203 -3.61 31.88 13.36
N LEU A 204 -4.73 32.61 13.30
CA LEU A 204 -6.06 31.99 13.17
C LEU A 204 -6.13 31.11 11.91
N VAL A 205 -5.86 31.67 10.74
CA VAL A 205 -5.98 30.96 9.46
C VAL A 205 -4.99 29.78 9.37
N PRO A 206 -3.68 29.92 9.67
CA PRO A 206 -2.75 28.80 9.76
C PRO A 206 -3.19 27.68 10.71
N THR A 207 -3.68 28.05 11.90
CA THR A 207 -4.07 27.08 12.95
C THR A 207 -5.32 26.30 12.55
N VAL A 208 -6.30 26.99 11.97
CA VAL A 208 -7.53 26.38 11.46
C VAL A 208 -7.21 25.44 10.30
N PHE A 209 -6.36 25.86 9.36
CA PHE A 209 -5.88 25.01 8.25
C PHE A 209 -5.20 23.73 8.75
N LEU A 210 -4.24 23.83 9.67
CA LEU A 210 -3.55 22.67 10.25
C LEU A 210 -4.52 21.74 11.00
N GLY A 211 -5.52 22.31 11.66
CA GLY A 211 -6.58 21.57 12.34
C GLY A 211 -7.50 20.81 11.37
N PHE A 212 -7.78 21.35 10.19
CA PHE A 212 -8.51 20.63 9.14
C PHE A 212 -7.71 19.49 8.56
N HIS A 213 -6.43 19.73 8.27
CA HIS A 213 -5.53 18.69 7.82
C HIS A 213 -5.53 17.50 8.81
N LEU A 214 -5.37 17.75 10.12
CA LEU A 214 -5.41 16.69 11.13
C LEU A 214 -6.76 15.97 11.21
N ARG A 215 -7.87 16.69 11.09
CA ARG A 215 -9.21 16.07 11.07
C ARG A 215 -9.37 15.10 9.92
N ARG A 216 -8.89 15.45 8.73
CA ARG A 216 -8.91 14.57 7.55
C ARG A 216 -8.02 13.35 7.75
N VAL A 217 -6.79 13.55 8.25
CA VAL A 217 -5.88 12.44 8.58
C VAL A 217 -6.53 11.51 9.62
N ASN A 218 -7.13 12.06 10.68
CA ASN A 218 -7.81 11.27 11.69
C ASN A 218 -8.99 10.48 11.13
N ALA A 219 -9.81 11.09 10.26
CA ALA A 219 -10.92 10.41 9.61
C ALA A 219 -10.44 9.23 8.74
N TYR A 220 -9.38 9.44 7.94
CA TYR A 220 -8.76 8.39 7.15
C TYR A 220 -8.20 7.26 8.03
N VAL A 221 -7.43 7.58 9.07
CA VAL A 221 -6.79 6.57 9.94
C VAL A 221 -7.84 5.78 10.73
N SER A 222 -8.79 6.48 11.33
CA SER A 222 -9.74 5.88 12.27
C SER A 222 -10.88 5.14 11.58
N ARG A 223 -11.35 5.61 10.41
CA ARG A 223 -12.48 4.99 9.69
C ARG A 223 -12.00 4.05 8.59
N SER A 224 -11.27 4.57 7.62
CA SER A 224 -10.85 3.80 6.44
C SER A 224 -9.78 2.76 6.77
N LEU A 225 -8.61 3.23 7.21
CA LEU A 225 -7.42 2.38 7.28
C LEU A 225 -7.55 1.31 8.36
N THR A 226 -8.06 1.70 9.53
CA THR A 226 -8.30 0.75 10.63
C THR A 226 -9.29 -0.33 10.22
N GLU A 227 -10.39 0.01 9.55
CA GLU A 227 -11.38 -0.96 9.10
C GLU A 227 -10.82 -1.93 8.06
N GLN A 228 -10.09 -1.42 7.06
CA GLN A 228 -9.44 -2.25 6.03
C GLN A 228 -8.44 -3.25 6.65
N ILE A 229 -7.67 -2.81 7.65
CA ILE A 229 -6.73 -3.67 8.39
C ILE A 229 -7.50 -4.71 9.22
N MET A 230 -8.57 -4.33 9.91
CA MET A 230 -9.38 -5.27 10.69
C MET A 230 -10.01 -6.37 9.81
N ARG A 231 -10.52 -6.01 8.62
CA ARG A 231 -11.03 -6.98 7.65
C ARG A 231 -9.95 -7.95 7.18
N LEU A 232 -8.72 -7.46 7.00
CA LEU A 232 -7.58 -8.30 6.63
C LEU A 232 -7.22 -9.28 7.77
N GLU A 233 -7.17 -8.79 9.01
CA GLU A 233 -6.88 -9.61 10.18
C GLU A 233 -7.93 -10.72 10.37
N ASP A 234 -9.20 -10.43 10.12
CA ASP A 234 -10.27 -11.44 10.20
C ASP A 234 -10.17 -12.48 9.06
N GLU A 235 -9.80 -12.07 7.84
CA GLU A 235 -9.59 -13.00 6.72
C GLU A 235 -8.40 -13.95 6.95
N LEU A 236 -7.36 -13.47 7.65
CA LEU A 236 -6.24 -14.30 8.10
C LEU A 236 -6.66 -15.21 9.28
N GLY A 237 -7.56 -14.73 10.15
CA GLY A 237 -8.19 -15.51 11.22
C GLY A 237 -7.35 -15.66 12.50
N VAL A 238 -6.27 -14.89 12.66
CA VAL A 238 -5.27 -15.08 13.73
C VAL A 238 -5.47 -14.11 14.90
N THR A 239 -5.98 -12.91 14.66
CA THR A 239 -6.18 -11.89 15.71
C THR A 239 -7.49 -11.15 15.53
N ARG A 240 -8.16 -10.80 16.64
CA ARG A 240 -9.38 -9.98 16.65
C ARG A 240 -9.23 -8.83 17.62
N VAL A 241 -8.97 -7.63 17.11
CA VAL A 241 -8.86 -6.41 17.92
C VAL A 241 -9.54 -5.25 17.18
N GLY A 242 -10.47 -4.58 17.85
CA GLY A 242 -11.22 -3.44 17.30
C GLY A 242 -11.40 -2.32 18.32
N ARG A 243 -11.57 -1.08 17.84
CA ARG A 243 -11.98 0.05 18.67
C ARG A 243 -13.49 0.00 18.93
N ARG A 244 -13.91 0.43 20.11
CA ARG A 244 -15.30 0.42 20.60
C ARG A 244 -16.26 1.32 19.77
N ASP A 245 -15.73 2.25 18.98
CA ASP A 245 -16.50 3.39 18.45
C ASP A 245 -17.16 3.21 17.07
N SER A 246 -17.06 2.05 16.42
CA SER A 246 -17.85 1.84 15.19
C SER A 246 -19.06 0.95 15.48
N GLU A 247 -20.28 1.47 15.34
CA GLU A 247 -21.53 0.68 15.38
C GLU A 247 -21.47 -0.51 14.39
N GLN A 248 -20.73 -0.36 13.29
CA GLN A 248 -20.44 -1.43 12.35
C GLN A 248 -19.61 -2.58 12.96
N ASN A 249 -18.67 -2.33 13.87
CA ASN A 249 -17.95 -3.39 14.59
C ASN A 249 -18.87 -4.21 15.49
N VAL A 250 -19.89 -3.59 16.08
CA VAL A 250 -20.89 -4.29 16.92
C VAL A 250 -21.78 -5.17 16.04
N GLN A 251 -22.18 -4.68 14.86
CA GLN A 251 -23.03 -5.43 13.93
C GLN A 251 -22.26 -6.55 13.19
N ALA A 252 -20.99 -6.31 12.85
CA ALA A 252 -20.06 -7.32 12.31
C ALA A 252 -19.78 -8.42 13.34
N HIS A 253 -19.63 -8.06 14.63
CA HIS A 253 -19.56 -9.04 15.72
C HIS A 253 -20.80 -9.94 15.80
N LYS A 254 -21.99 -9.36 15.61
CA LYS A 254 -23.28 -10.09 15.71
C LYS A 254 -23.57 -10.98 14.50
N THR A 255 -23.29 -10.51 13.29
CA THR A 255 -23.53 -11.29 12.05
C THR A 255 -22.53 -12.44 11.90
N PHE A 256 -21.28 -12.27 12.32
CA PHE A 256 -20.25 -13.32 12.21
C PHE A 256 -20.45 -14.49 13.19
N ASN A 257 -20.92 -14.25 14.42
CA ASN A 257 -21.24 -15.33 15.36
C ASN A 257 -22.34 -16.27 14.81
N ARG A 258 -23.14 -15.82 13.84
CA ARG A 258 -24.16 -16.64 13.17
C ARG A 258 -23.55 -17.58 12.13
N HIS A 259 -22.54 -17.14 11.37
CA HIS A 259 -21.92 -17.94 10.29
C HIS A 259 -20.95 -19.02 10.78
N ARG A 260 -20.46 -18.94 12.03
CA ARG A 260 -19.60 -19.99 12.61
C ARG A 260 -20.33 -21.32 12.85
N HIS A 261 -21.66 -21.30 12.84
CA HIS A 261 -22.46 -22.51 13.02
C HIS A 261 -22.85 -23.21 11.70
N GLU A 262 -22.56 -22.64 10.53
CA GLU A 262 -23.14 -23.14 9.27
C GLU A 262 -22.17 -23.48 8.13
N GLU A 263 -20.88 -23.12 8.17
CA GLU A 263 -19.97 -23.43 7.04
C GLU A 263 -18.79 -24.36 7.40
N ASP A 264 -18.97 -25.61 6.94
CA ASP A 264 -18.05 -26.62 6.38
C ASP A 264 -17.13 -27.47 7.31
N PRO A 265 -17.37 -28.80 7.44
CA PRO A 265 -16.53 -29.74 8.20
C PRO A 265 -15.33 -30.34 7.44
N GLU A 266 -15.16 -30.13 6.13
CA GLU A 266 -14.23 -30.95 5.32
C GLU A 266 -13.13 -30.16 4.60
N GLY A 267 -12.06 -29.85 5.34
CA GLY A 267 -10.76 -29.46 4.79
C GLY A 267 -9.68 -29.59 5.87
N PRO A 268 -8.42 -29.92 5.53
CA PRO A 268 -7.37 -30.13 6.53
C PRO A 268 -7.20 -28.85 7.34
N LYS A 269 -7.66 -28.90 8.60
CA LYS A 269 -7.60 -27.80 9.57
C LYS A 269 -6.16 -27.27 9.65
N GLY A 270 -5.93 -26.09 9.08
CA GLY A 270 -4.73 -25.29 9.36
C GLY A 270 -3.83 -24.91 8.18
N LEU A 271 -4.09 -25.36 6.94
CA LEU A 271 -3.24 -25.00 5.79
C LEU A 271 -3.89 -23.95 4.89
N LEU A 272 -3.21 -22.82 4.71
CA LEU A 272 -3.66 -21.71 3.88
C LEU A 272 -3.39 -22.02 2.40
N GLY A 273 -4.43 -22.12 1.58
CA GLY A 273 -4.26 -22.37 0.14
C GLY A 273 -3.38 -21.32 -0.55
N LYS A 274 -2.53 -21.74 -1.50
CA LYS A 274 -1.53 -20.88 -2.18
C LYS A 274 -2.13 -19.61 -2.79
N GLU A 275 -3.32 -19.69 -3.38
CA GLU A 275 -4.01 -18.54 -3.98
C GLU A 275 -4.46 -17.52 -2.91
N LYS A 276 -5.06 -18.01 -1.81
CA LYS A 276 -5.47 -17.17 -0.68
C LYS A 276 -4.24 -16.52 -0.03
N ALA A 277 -3.15 -17.27 0.12
CA ALA A 277 -1.88 -16.76 0.64
C ALA A 277 -1.33 -15.62 -0.22
N MET A 278 -1.23 -15.82 -1.55
CA MET A 278 -0.77 -14.80 -2.49
C MET A 278 -1.62 -13.52 -2.44
N ARG A 279 -2.95 -13.67 -2.42
CA ARG A 279 -3.90 -12.55 -2.35
C ARG A 279 -3.73 -11.76 -1.05
N LEU A 280 -3.62 -12.45 0.08
CA LEU A 280 -3.38 -11.83 1.38
C LEU A 280 -2.02 -11.12 1.44
N THR A 281 -0.95 -11.71 0.89
CA THR A 281 0.37 -11.08 0.84
C THR A 281 0.34 -9.76 0.07
N ILE A 282 -0.32 -9.73 -1.10
CA ILE A 282 -0.46 -8.50 -1.90
C ILE A 282 -1.20 -7.42 -1.10
N ARG A 283 -2.30 -7.79 -0.44
CA ARG A 283 -3.11 -6.84 0.35
C ARG A 283 -2.37 -6.32 1.58
N VAL A 284 -1.70 -7.19 2.35
CA VAL A 284 -0.88 -6.78 3.49
C VAL A 284 0.20 -5.79 3.05
N ASN A 285 0.94 -6.12 1.98
CA ASN A 285 1.98 -5.24 1.46
C ASN A 285 1.41 -3.90 0.95
N THR A 286 0.27 -3.93 0.26
CA THR A 286 -0.41 -2.71 -0.19
C THR A 286 -0.78 -1.79 0.99
N HIS A 287 -1.35 -2.35 2.06
CA HIS A 287 -1.70 -1.57 3.25
C HIS A 287 -0.47 -1.09 4.03
N LEU A 288 0.61 -1.87 4.08
CA LEU A 288 1.89 -1.43 4.64
C LEU A 288 2.45 -0.24 3.86
N THR A 289 2.43 -0.26 2.52
CA THR A 289 2.84 0.89 1.70
C THR A 289 1.95 2.11 1.95
N ARG A 290 0.62 1.92 2.02
CA ARG A 290 -0.32 3.00 2.35
C ARG A 290 -0.06 3.62 3.74
N LEU A 291 0.32 2.80 4.72
CA LEU A 291 0.69 3.23 6.07
C LEU A 291 1.99 4.03 6.07
N LEU A 292 3.01 3.59 5.33
CA LEU A 292 4.29 4.29 5.25
C LEU A 292 4.12 5.73 4.75
N VAL A 293 3.30 5.93 3.72
CA VAL A 293 2.96 7.28 3.23
C VAL A 293 2.09 8.03 4.26
N ALA A 294 1.12 7.36 4.89
CA ALA A 294 0.24 7.99 5.86
C ALA A 294 0.98 8.53 7.10
N LYS A 295 2.07 7.88 7.53
CA LYS A 295 2.89 8.32 8.67
C LYS A 295 3.50 9.70 8.48
N GLN A 296 3.81 10.09 7.24
CA GLN A 296 4.42 11.39 6.97
C GLN A 296 3.45 12.56 7.22
N LEU A 297 2.14 12.30 7.25
CA LEU A 297 1.12 13.34 7.39
C LEU A 297 1.06 13.95 8.80
N PRO A 298 0.86 13.17 9.89
CA PRO A 298 0.90 13.74 11.24
C PRO A 298 2.28 14.25 11.62
N ILE A 299 3.36 13.61 11.14
CA ILE A 299 4.74 14.08 11.37
C ILE A 299 4.93 15.48 10.79
N TRP A 300 4.59 15.69 9.52
CA TRP A 300 4.69 17.00 8.88
C TRP A 300 3.86 18.06 9.63
N ASN A 301 2.65 17.72 10.06
CA ASN A 301 1.79 18.67 10.79
C ASN A 301 2.36 19.02 12.18
N CYS A 302 2.96 18.03 12.86
CA CYS A 302 3.65 18.20 14.13
C CYS A 302 4.85 19.16 13.96
N GLU A 303 5.67 18.95 12.94
CA GLU A 303 6.81 19.81 12.60
C GLU A 303 6.36 21.22 12.24
N ALA A 304 5.34 21.37 11.39
CA ALA A 304 4.77 22.67 11.02
C ALA A 304 4.23 23.42 12.24
N SER A 305 3.47 22.75 13.11
CA SER A 305 2.93 23.37 14.33
C SER A 305 4.04 23.81 15.28
N LYS A 306 5.10 23.00 15.46
CA LYS A 306 6.27 23.36 16.28
C LYS A 306 7.04 24.55 15.70
N ALA A 307 7.28 24.53 14.40
CA ALA A 307 7.99 25.60 13.70
C ALA A 307 7.24 26.93 13.81
N ILE A 308 5.92 26.94 13.59
CA ILE A 308 5.09 28.16 13.76
C ILE A 308 5.18 28.67 15.20
N LEU A 309 5.06 27.79 16.20
CA LEU A 309 5.16 28.19 17.60
C LEU A 309 6.54 28.79 17.94
N HIS A 310 7.62 28.18 17.46
CA HIS A 310 8.98 28.70 17.65
C HIS A 310 9.16 30.04 16.95
N PHE A 311 8.75 30.14 15.69
CA PHE A 311 8.86 31.35 14.87
C PHE A 311 8.14 32.55 15.50
N VAL A 312 6.94 32.31 16.03
CA VAL A 312 6.12 33.31 16.74
C VAL A 312 6.81 33.80 18.01
N GLN A 313 7.47 32.90 18.75
CA GLN A 313 8.23 33.24 19.95
C GLN A 313 9.49 34.04 19.60
N GLU A 314 10.24 33.59 18.59
CA GLU A 314 11.49 34.21 18.13
C GLU A 314 11.27 35.65 17.65
N HIS A 315 10.20 35.89 16.89
CA HIS A 315 9.93 37.20 16.29
C HIS A 315 9.03 38.09 17.17
N GLY A 316 8.59 37.61 18.34
CA GLY A 316 7.75 38.38 19.25
C GLY A 316 6.42 38.82 18.64
N VAL A 317 5.80 37.95 17.82
CA VAL A 317 4.56 38.26 17.07
C VAL A 317 3.42 38.71 17.99
N TYR A 318 3.38 38.18 19.21
CA TYR A 318 2.46 38.63 20.27
C TYR A 318 3.21 39.45 21.32
N PRO A 319 2.95 40.78 21.42
CA PRO A 319 3.56 41.59 22.47
C PRO A 319 2.87 41.35 23.83
N ARG A 320 3.49 40.54 24.72
CA ARG A 320 3.13 40.39 26.16
C ARG A 320 1.70 39.81 26.43
N PRO A 321 1.33 39.40 27.67
CA PRO A 321 0.53 38.20 27.92
C PRO A 321 -0.99 38.32 27.67
N THR A 322 -1.47 39.43 27.10
CA THR A 322 -2.89 39.77 26.96
C THR A 322 -3.50 39.37 25.62
N SER A 323 -2.70 38.90 24.65
CA SER A 323 -3.24 38.32 23.41
C SER A 323 -4.01 37.03 23.71
N PRO A 324 -5.09 36.71 22.96
CA PRO A 324 -5.84 35.48 23.18
C PRO A 324 -4.93 34.27 22.97
N LYS A 325 -4.43 33.71 24.08
CA LYS A 325 -3.65 32.45 24.11
C LYS A 325 -4.39 31.30 23.45
N VAL A 326 -5.70 31.44 23.25
CA VAL A 326 -6.62 30.49 22.64
C VAL A 326 -6.12 29.95 21.30
N VAL A 327 -5.61 30.80 20.39
CA VAL A 327 -5.14 30.33 19.07
C VAL A 327 -3.85 29.51 19.21
N ALA A 328 -2.90 29.99 20.01
CA ALA A 328 -1.67 29.26 20.30
C ALA A 328 -1.92 27.96 21.09
N GLU A 329 -2.87 27.95 22.01
CA GLU A 329 -3.33 26.77 22.75
C GLU A 329 -4.00 25.76 21.83
N ARG A 330 -4.79 26.23 20.86
CA ARG A 330 -5.37 25.37 19.83
C ARG A 330 -4.29 24.74 18.96
N LEU A 331 -3.25 25.49 18.59
CA LEU A 331 -2.12 24.94 17.85
C LEU A 331 -1.32 23.90 18.67
N LYS A 332 -1.16 24.12 19.98
CA LYS A 332 -0.61 23.09 20.90
C LYS A 332 -1.51 21.87 21.02
N ALA A 333 -2.82 22.02 21.01
CA ALA A 333 -3.76 20.91 20.99
C ALA A 333 -3.64 20.10 19.68
N ASN A 334 -3.49 20.76 18.54
CA ASN A 334 -3.21 20.11 17.25
C ASN A 334 -1.94 19.26 17.33
N LEU A 335 -0.89 19.73 18.00
CA LEU A 335 0.36 18.96 18.21
C LEU A 335 0.12 17.63 18.93
N HIS A 336 -0.74 17.64 19.96
CA HIS A 336 -1.07 16.44 20.74
C HIS A 336 -1.88 15.45 19.90
N VAL A 337 -2.83 15.94 19.10
CA VAL A 337 -3.60 15.12 18.15
C VAL A 337 -2.68 14.50 17.10
N ALA A 338 -1.77 15.28 16.51
CA ALA A 338 -0.79 14.80 15.53
C ALA A 338 0.08 13.68 16.11
N THR A 339 0.62 13.88 17.32
CA THR A 339 1.43 12.87 18.02
C THR A 339 0.63 11.60 18.35
N GLY A 340 -0.65 11.74 18.71
CA GLY A 340 -1.54 10.61 18.95
C GLY A 340 -1.84 9.80 17.67
N LEU A 341 -2.02 10.49 16.53
CA LEU A 341 -2.21 9.85 15.22
C LEU A 341 -0.96 9.10 14.77
N ASP A 342 0.22 9.68 14.96
CA ASP A 342 1.51 9.05 14.65
C ASP A 342 1.67 7.72 15.41
N ARG A 343 1.47 7.75 16.74
CA ARG A 343 1.48 6.53 17.57
C ARG A 343 0.43 5.51 17.15
N SER A 344 -0.76 5.96 16.73
CA SER A 344 -1.80 5.05 16.22
C SER A 344 -1.37 4.37 14.92
N LEU A 345 -0.67 5.09 14.03
CA LEU A 345 -0.11 4.54 12.80
C LEU A 345 1.06 3.59 13.07
N ASP A 346 1.90 3.85 14.06
CA ASP A 346 2.91 2.91 14.55
C ASP A 346 2.29 1.58 14.99
N SER A 347 1.22 1.66 15.79
CA SER A 347 0.48 0.49 16.24
C SER A 347 -0.11 -0.31 15.08
N LEU A 348 -0.72 0.35 14.09
CA LEU A 348 -1.26 -0.30 12.90
C LEU A 348 -0.16 -0.96 12.05
N GLN A 349 1.00 -0.33 11.90
CA GLN A 349 2.14 -0.93 11.19
C GLN A 349 2.66 -2.17 11.92
N ALA A 350 2.83 -2.10 13.25
CA ALA A 350 3.26 -3.24 14.05
C ALA A 350 2.28 -4.42 13.91
N ARG A 351 0.96 -4.16 13.93
CA ARG A 351 -0.08 -5.16 13.71
C ARG A 351 0.06 -5.83 12.34
N LEU A 352 0.19 -5.06 11.26
CA LEU A 352 0.36 -5.66 9.92
C LEU A 352 1.66 -6.45 9.77
N ASN A 353 2.75 -6.01 10.38
CA ASN A 353 4.00 -6.77 10.41
C ASN A 353 3.82 -8.13 11.11
N LEU A 354 3.05 -8.18 12.21
CA LEU A 354 2.70 -9.44 12.86
C LEU A 354 1.89 -10.35 11.91
N GLN A 355 0.88 -9.81 11.22
CA GLN A 355 0.09 -10.58 10.25
C GLN A 355 0.97 -11.14 9.11
N LEU A 356 1.90 -10.33 8.60
CA LEU A 356 2.84 -10.72 7.55
C LEU A 356 3.74 -11.88 8.00
N ASN A 357 4.26 -11.82 9.23
CA ASN A 357 5.08 -12.90 9.79
C ASN A 357 4.29 -14.20 9.96
N VAL A 358 3.04 -14.11 10.41
CA VAL A 358 2.16 -15.28 10.54
C VAL A 358 1.85 -15.86 9.15
N LEU A 359 1.56 -15.01 8.17
CA LEU A 359 1.31 -15.44 6.80
C LEU A 359 2.51 -16.18 6.20
N TYR A 360 3.74 -15.68 6.38
CA TYR A 360 4.94 -16.39 5.96
C TYR A 360 5.15 -17.72 6.70
N SER A 361 4.81 -17.78 7.98
CA SER A 361 4.88 -19.02 8.77
C SER A 361 3.91 -20.08 8.24
N PHE A 362 2.68 -19.69 7.88
CA PHE A 362 1.71 -20.58 7.26
C PHE A 362 2.14 -21.05 5.86
N ILE A 363 2.71 -20.16 5.04
CA ILE A 363 3.25 -20.55 3.72
C ILE A 363 4.37 -21.57 3.90
N ALA A 364 5.34 -21.31 4.78
CA ALA A 364 6.43 -22.24 5.05
C ALA A 364 5.92 -23.60 5.58
N GLN A 365 4.91 -23.61 6.45
CA GLN A 365 4.30 -24.85 6.94
C GLN A 365 3.60 -25.63 5.80
N THR A 366 2.99 -24.92 4.86
CA THR A 366 2.35 -25.50 3.68
C THR A 366 3.37 -26.15 2.76
N ASP A 367 4.46 -25.45 2.45
CA ASP A 367 5.53 -25.98 1.62
C ASP A 367 6.21 -27.19 2.29
N ASN A 368 6.45 -27.12 3.60
CA ASN A 368 7.01 -28.25 4.37
C ASN A 368 6.07 -29.46 4.37
N HIS A 369 4.75 -29.25 4.47
CA HIS A 369 3.76 -30.32 4.40
C HIS A 369 3.76 -30.99 3.02
N HIS A 370 3.77 -30.21 1.93
CA HIS A 370 3.87 -30.74 0.58
C HIS A 370 5.18 -31.48 0.33
N ALA A 371 6.31 -30.95 0.80
CA ALA A 371 7.60 -31.63 0.73
C ALA A 371 7.59 -32.97 1.48
N ALA A 372 6.98 -33.01 2.67
CA ALA A 372 6.83 -34.24 3.44
C ALA A 372 5.90 -35.26 2.73
N GLN A 373 4.82 -34.81 2.09
CA GLN A 373 3.94 -35.67 1.29
C GLN A 373 4.67 -36.24 0.06
N LEU A 374 5.40 -35.40 -0.67
CA LEU A 374 6.21 -35.84 -1.82
C LEU A 374 7.27 -36.86 -1.39
N ALA A 375 7.96 -36.64 -0.27
CA ALA A 375 8.92 -37.59 0.27
C ALA A 375 8.25 -38.94 0.58
N ARG A 376 7.08 -38.95 1.23
CA ARG A 376 6.32 -40.19 1.51
C ARG A 376 5.91 -40.91 0.24
N LEU A 377 5.39 -40.20 -0.75
CA LEU A 377 5.01 -40.77 -2.05
C LEU A 377 6.23 -41.36 -2.78
N SER A 378 7.39 -40.71 -2.72
CA SER A 378 8.63 -41.21 -3.33
C SER A 378 9.11 -42.52 -2.67
N VAL A 379 9.00 -42.64 -1.35
CA VAL A 379 9.33 -43.88 -0.62
C VAL A 379 8.37 -45.00 -0.99
N GLN A 380 7.07 -44.72 -1.07
CA GLN A 380 6.07 -45.70 -1.52
C GLN A 380 6.31 -46.14 -2.95
N LEU A 381 6.59 -45.19 -3.85
CA LEU A 381 6.92 -45.47 -5.25
C LEU A 381 8.18 -46.32 -5.36
N ALA A 382 9.22 -46.04 -4.56
CA ALA A 382 10.43 -46.85 -4.51
C ALA A 382 10.17 -48.28 -4.01
N ASP A 383 9.31 -48.47 -3.01
CA ASP A 383 8.91 -49.82 -2.56
C ASP A 383 8.11 -50.58 -3.63
N MET A 384 7.12 -49.92 -4.26
CA MET A 384 6.34 -50.52 -5.36
C MET A 384 7.25 -50.88 -6.54
N THR A 385 8.14 -49.99 -6.95
CA THR A 385 9.11 -50.23 -8.04
C THR A 385 10.07 -51.38 -7.69
N SER A 386 10.50 -51.48 -6.42
CA SER A 386 11.32 -52.60 -5.94
C SER A 386 10.59 -53.94 -6.07
N ARG A 387 9.29 -53.97 -5.74
CA ARG A 387 8.43 -55.16 -5.90
C ARG A 387 8.18 -55.49 -7.37
N ASP A 388 7.93 -54.51 -8.23
CA ASP A 388 7.81 -54.70 -9.68
C ASP A 388 9.09 -55.29 -10.28
N GLY A 389 10.25 -54.95 -9.70
CA GLY A 389 11.52 -55.60 -10.02
C GLY A 389 11.51 -57.13 -9.82
N ALA A 390 10.70 -57.67 -8.91
CA ALA A 390 10.51 -59.12 -8.76
C ALA A 390 9.69 -59.72 -9.93
N SER A 391 8.60 -59.08 -10.31
CA SER A 391 7.79 -59.47 -11.48
C SER A 391 8.59 -59.44 -12.78
N MET A 392 9.42 -58.40 -12.96
CA MET A 392 10.31 -58.26 -14.12
C MET A 392 11.34 -59.41 -14.20
N LYS A 393 11.84 -59.88 -13.06
CA LYS A 393 12.75 -61.04 -12.99
C LYS A 393 12.05 -62.35 -13.38
N ILE A 394 10.79 -62.52 -12.99
CA ILE A 394 10.01 -63.72 -13.35
C ILE A 394 9.76 -63.77 -14.85
N LEU A 395 9.41 -62.65 -15.49
CA LEU A 395 9.22 -62.60 -16.94
C LEU A 395 10.53 -62.89 -17.70
N ALA A 396 11.65 -62.33 -17.23
CA ALA A 396 12.97 -62.62 -17.77
C ALA A 396 13.35 -64.11 -17.61
N LEU A 397 12.98 -64.75 -16.49
CA LEU A 397 13.19 -66.18 -16.28
C LEU A 397 12.36 -67.02 -17.27
N ILE A 398 11.07 -66.71 -17.41
CA ILE A 398 10.17 -67.39 -18.35
C ILE A 398 10.74 -67.30 -19.78
N THR A 399 11.06 -66.10 -20.24
CA THR A 399 11.65 -65.90 -21.58
C THR A 399 12.96 -66.68 -21.76
N THR A 400 13.84 -66.72 -20.76
CA THR A 400 15.11 -67.47 -20.80
C THR A 400 14.90 -68.99 -20.96
N ILE A 401 13.83 -69.54 -20.40
CA ILE A 401 13.47 -70.96 -20.52
C ILE A 401 12.88 -71.27 -21.90
N PHE A 402 12.03 -70.38 -22.43
CA PHE A 402 11.35 -70.60 -23.70
C PHE A 402 12.20 -70.29 -24.94
N LEU A 403 13.16 -69.35 -24.86
CA LEU A 403 13.98 -68.92 -26.00
C LEU A 403 14.77 -70.07 -26.67
N PRO A 404 15.45 -70.98 -25.94
CA PRO A 404 16.19 -72.07 -26.54
C PRO A 404 15.28 -73.08 -27.22
N GLY A 405 14.16 -73.43 -26.57
CA GLY A 405 13.20 -74.39 -27.10
C GLY A 405 12.51 -73.88 -28.38
N THR A 406 12.12 -72.61 -28.40
CA THR A 406 11.52 -71.97 -29.59
C THR A 406 12.53 -71.80 -30.73
N TYR A 407 13.79 -71.44 -30.43
CA TYR A 407 14.84 -71.36 -31.44
C TYR A 407 15.11 -72.72 -32.11
N VAL A 408 15.24 -73.78 -31.30
CA VAL A 408 15.40 -75.14 -31.81
C VAL A 408 14.16 -75.55 -32.63
N ALA A 409 12.94 -75.36 -32.12
CA ALA A 409 11.71 -75.66 -32.86
C ALA A 409 11.63 -74.93 -34.22
N THR A 410 12.11 -73.68 -34.28
CA THR A 410 12.15 -72.90 -35.53
C THR A 410 13.17 -73.47 -36.52
N LEU A 411 14.38 -73.82 -36.07
CA LEU A 411 15.39 -74.46 -36.91
C LEU A 411 14.91 -75.80 -37.50
N PHE A 412 14.15 -76.56 -36.71
CA PHE A 412 13.52 -77.80 -37.17
C PHE A 412 12.33 -77.55 -38.14
N SER A 413 11.69 -76.38 -38.08
CA SER A 413 10.60 -75.96 -38.97
C SER A 413 11.11 -75.45 -40.32
N THR A 414 12.27 -74.80 -40.36
CA THR A 414 12.90 -74.30 -41.59
C THR A 414 13.65 -75.41 -42.33
N SER A 415 12.91 -76.37 -42.91
CA SER A 415 13.33 -77.25 -44.01
C SER A 415 14.65 -78.06 -43.90
N MET A 416 15.34 -78.09 -42.74
CA MET A 416 16.58 -78.86 -42.56
C MET A 416 16.35 -80.37 -42.43
N PHE A 417 15.11 -80.80 -42.14
CA PHE A 417 14.72 -82.21 -42.09
C PHE A 417 13.68 -82.50 -43.17
N ASN A 418 14.01 -83.38 -44.12
CA ASN A 418 13.09 -83.81 -45.17
C ASN A 418 12.16 -84.90 -44.60
N TRP A 419 10.90 -84.57 -44.35
CA TRP A 419 9.88 -85.44 -43.76
C TRP A 419 9.19 -86.38 -44.77
N ALA A 420 9.87 -86.73 -45.87
CA ALA A 420 9.35 -87.68 -46.84
C ALA A 420 9.31 -89.10 -46.23
N ALA A 421 8.16 -89.46 -45.65
CA ALA A 421 7.85 -90.82 -45.26
C ALA A 421 7.82 -91.72 -46.50
N LYS A 422 8.66 -92.77 -46.52
CA LYS A 422 8.44 -93.94 -47.37
C LYS A 422 7.58 -94.92 -46.57
N ASP A 423 6.44 -95.25 -47.15
CA ASP A 423 5.43 -96.25 -46.81
C ASP A 423 5.65 -97.09 -45.54
N GLY A 424 4.75 -96.92 -44.58
CA GLY A 424 4.33 -98.03 -43.71
C GLY A 424 4.62 -97.95 -42.21
N GLU A 425 5.25 -96.90 -41.68
CA GLU A 425 5.39 -96.75 -40.22
C GLU A 425 5.20 -95.30 -39.75
N GLY A 426 4.29 -95.13 -38.80
CA GLY A 426 4.25 -94.06 -37.80
C GLY A 426 4.21 -92.62 -38.31
N LEU A 427 3.12 -91.90 -38.03
CA LEU A 427 3.03 -90.43 -38.16
C LEU A 427 4.04 -89.64 -37.29
N LEU A 428 4.97 -90.30 -36.60
CA LEU A 428 6.11 -89.72 -35.89
C LEU A 428 7.42 -90.24 -36.49
N SER A 429 8.15 -89.38 -37.22
CA SER A 429 9.50 -89.70 -37.70
C SER A 429 10.43 -90.06 -36.54
N GLY A 430 11.18 -91.16 -36.66
CA GLY A 430 12.13 -91.67 -35.66
C GLY A 430 13.28 -90.72 -35.27
N HIS A 431 13.34 -89.52 -35.86
CA HIS A 431 14.30 -88.47 -35.55
C HIS A 431 13.79 -87.46 -34.50
N PHE A 432 12.58 -87.65 -33.96
CA PHE A 432 12.02 -86.82 -32.87
C PHE A 432 12.92 -86.78 -31.61
N TRP A 433 13.75 -87.81 -31.39
CA TRP A 433 14.71 -87.84 -30.28
C TRP A 433 15.81 -86.77 -30.40
N ILE A 434 16.19 -86.36 -31.62
CA ILE A 434 17.25 -85.37 -31.85
C ILE A 434 16.83 -83.99 -31.34
N TYR A 435 15.54 -83.65 -31.43
CA TYR A 435 14.99 -82.44 -30.84
C TYR A 435 15.27 -82.40 -29.32
N TRP A 436 14.97 -83.47 -28.60
CA TRP A 436 15.22 -83.56 -27.15
C TRP A 436 16.72 -83.60 -26.82
N ALA A 437 17.53 -84.28 -27.64
CA ALA A 437 18.97 -84.36 -27.47
C ALA A 437 19.69 -83.01 -27.62
N VAL A 438 19.13 -82.07 -28.39
CA VAL A 438 19.71 -80.72 -28.59
C VAL A 438 19.04 -79.68 -27.69
N ALA A 439 17.71 -79.72 -27.57
CA ALA A 439 16.96 -78.73 -26.80
C ALA A 439 17.25 -78.82 -25.29
N VAL A 440 17.38 -80.02 -24.73
CA VAL A 440 17.58 -80.19 -23.28
C VAL A 440 18.96 -79.65 -22.84
N PRO A 441 20.09 -80.01 -23.48
CA PRO A 441 21.39 -79.45 -23.11
C PRO A 441 21.47 -77.94 -23.34
N LEU A 442 20.90 -77.42 -24.43
CA LEU A 442 20.92 -75.99 -24.73
C LEU A 442 20.16 -75.19 -23.66
N THR A 443 19.00 -75.70 -23.22
CA THR A 443 18.22 -75.12 -22.12
C THR A 443 19.00 -75.16 -20.80
N PHE A 444 19.75 -76.25 -20.55
CA PHE A 444 20.59 -76.36 -19.37
C PHE A 444 21.74 -75.34 -19.38
N VAL A 445 22.35 -75.10 -20.54
CA VAL A 445 23.42 -74.11 -20.72
C VAL A 445 22.90 -72.69 -20.51
N THR A 446 21.75 -72.33 -21.09
CA THR A 446 21.17 -70.99 -20.92
C THR A 446 20.73 -70.72 -19.49
N ILE A 447 20.10 -71.70 -18.83
CA ILE A 447 19.73 -71.61 -17.41
C ILE A 447 20.99 -71.51 -16.54
N SER A 448 22.03 -72.30 -16.82
CA SER A 448 23.29 -72.26 -16.07
C SER A 448 24.01 -70.92 -16.23
N GLY A 449 24.04 -70.37 -17.45
CA GLY A 449 24.59 -69.04 -17.73
C GLY A 449 23.85 -67.93 -16.99
N TRP A 450 22.52 -67.94 -17.02
CA TRP A 450 21.69 -66.99 -16.28
C TRP A 450 21.87 -67.14 -14.76
N ALA A 451 21.90 -68.37 -14.24
CA ALA A 451 22.09 -68.64 -12.82
C ALA A 451 23.47 -68.19 -12.32
N LEU A 452 24.52 -68.37 -13.14
CA LEU A 452 25.86 -67.90 -12.82
C LEU A 452 25.93 -66.37 -12.82
N TRP A 453 25.39 -65.72 -13.84
CA TRP A 453 25.31 -64.25 -13.91
C TRP A 453 24.53 -63.67 -12.73
N TRP A 454 23.37 -64.27 -12.42
CA TRP A 454 22.54 -63.90 -11.27
C TRP A 454 23.28 -64.03 -9.94
N ARG A 455 24.03 -65.13 -9.73
CA ARG A 455 24.86 -65.32 -8.52
C ARG A 455 25.96 -64.27 -8.41
N ILE A 456 26.62 -63.93 -9.51
CA ILE A 456 27.70 -62.92 -9.53
C ILE A 456 27.11 -61.53 -9.21
N GLU A 457 26.01 -61.17 -9.86
CA GLU A 457 25.37 -59.85 -9.69
C GLU A 457 24.79 -59.68 -8.28
N THR A 458 24.16 -60.72 -7.73
CA THR A 458 23.67 -60.70 -6.34
C THR A 458 24.80 -60.62 -5.32
N GLN A 459 25.95 -61.25 -5.56
CA GLN A 459 27.12 -61.11 -4.69
C GLN A 459 27.75 -59.71 -4.75
N ARG A 460 27.85 -59.11 -5.95
CA ARG A 460 28.32 -57.74 -6.13
C ARG A 460 27.41 -56.73 -5.43
N SER A 461 26.10 -56.89 -5.60
CA SER A 461 25.09 -56.04 -4.95
C SER A 461 25.10 -56.15 -3.42
N ARG A 462 25.40 -57.33 -2.86
CA ARG A 462 25.51 -57.53 -1.41
C ARG A 462 26.76 -56.85 -0.85
N ARG A 463 27.92 -57.06 -1.46
CA ARG A 463 29.18 -56.41 -1.04
C ARG A 463 29.08 -54.88 -1.04
N ALA A 464 28.48 -54.30 -2.10
CA ALA A 464 28.28 -52.86 -2.18
C ALA A 464 27.34 -52.29 -1.10
N ARG A 465 26.34 -53.06 -0.65
CA ARG A 465 25.47 -52.68 0.48
C ARG A 465 26.19 -52.76 1.82
N ASP A 466 27.00 -53.80 2.01
CA ASP A 466 27.77 -53.99 3.25
C ASP A 466 28.81 -52.87 3.41
N ASP A 467 29.49 -52.48 2.32
CA ASP A 467 30.45 -51.36 2.31
C ASP A 467 29.77 -50.00 2.61
N ALA A 468 28.57 -49.75 2.04
CA ALA A 468 27.80 -48.54 2.31
C ALA A 468 27.31 -48.45 3.77
N SER A 469 26.94 -49.59 4.37
CA SER A 469 26.49 -49.64 5.78
C SER A 469 27.64 -49.40 6.77
N HIS A 470 28.84 -49.91 6.48
CA HIS A 470 30.05 -49.64 7.28
C HIS A 470 30.53 -48.18 7.14
N GLY A 471 30.42 -47.59 5.94
CA GLY A 471 30.73 -46.17 5.73
C GLY A 471 29.79 -45.24 6.50
N ALA A 472 28.49 -45.54 6.53
CA ALA A 472 27.50 -44.76 7.28
C ALA A 472 27.72 -44.84 8.81
N SER A 473 28.23 -45.96 9.35
CA SER A 473 28.52 -46.08 10.78
C SER A 473 29.78 -45.33 11.23
N MET A 474 30.71 -45.03 10.32
CA MET A 474 31.90 -44.21 10.64
C MET A 474 31.62 -42.71 10.63
N ILE A 475 30.70 -42.22 9.79
CA ILE A 475 30.39 -40.79 9.66
C ILE A 475 29.49 -40.29 10.81
N GLY A 476 28.74 -41.19 11.46
CA GLY A 476 27.86 -40.88 12.59
C GLY A 476 28.51 -40.95 13.98
N ARG A 477 29.84 -41.02 14.09
CA ARG A 477 30.57 -41.13 15.36
C ARG A 477 31.43 -39.91 15.68
#